data_AF-A0A4P0XJB1-F1
#
_entry.id   AF-A0A4P0XJB1-F1
#
_cell.length_a   1.000
_cell.length_b   1.000
_cell.length_c   1.000
_cell.angle_alpha   90.00
_cell.angle_beta   90.00
_cell.angle_gamma   90.00
#
_symmetry.space_group_name_H-M   'P 1'
#
loop_
_entity.id
_entity.type
_entity.pdbx_description
1 polymer ?
#
loop_
_entity_poly.entity_id
_entity_poly.type
_entity_poly.pdbx_seq_one_letter_code
_entity_poly.pdbx_strand_id
1 'polypeptide(L)'
;MDGLTEKAASDNSDTGRNGYSIKDVAARAYAMTGGSISTLSSIEHKDKVRAYASKSQKAIVIEGNTDQEHVLWHEIGHHIEYSNPHLLERAKGFLKMKAGGRLTYFNSGGRGKAEYIVRAGMSSNYMSKIYMEGRVSAASGRVLSKAPSLNNCRSTEVFSMAMQLYADPDAAAKSVLNDDGLLEFFLGCMKELKDAN
;
A
#
# COMPACT_ATOMS: atom_id res chain seq x y z
N MET A 1 -26.91 -43.99 -12.76
CA MET A 1 -25.58 -43.97 -13.38
C MET A 1 -25.24 -42.53 -13.65
N ASP A 2 -24.32 -42.05 -12.82
CA ASP A 2 -23.28 -41.05 -13.07
C ASP A 2 -23.76 -39.68 -13.55
N GLY A 3 -23.71 -38.62 -12.76
CA GLY A 3 -22.66 -38.29 -11.79
C GLY A 3 -22.16 -36.90 -12.15
N LEU A 4 -23.00 -35.87 -11.88
CA LEU A 4 -22.54 -34.49 -11.91
C LEU A 4 -22.03 -34.17 -10.51
N THR A 5 -20.72 -34.26 -10.39
CA THR A 5 -19.93 -33.89 -9.23
C THR A 5 -20.19 -32.43 -8.85
N GLU A 6 -20.57 -32.23 -7.60
CA GLU A 6 -20.52 -30.93 -6.92
C GLU A 6 -19.11 -30.35 -7.08
N LYS A 7 -18.96 -29.30 -7.87
CA LYS A 7 -17.85 -28.36 -7.68
C LYS A 7 -18.18 -27.54 -6.43
N ALA A 8 -17.81 -28.06 -5.28
CA ALA A 8 -17.64 -27.27 -4.08
C ALA A 8 -16.54 -26.23 -4.34
N ALA A 9 -16.97 -25.01 -4.64
CA ALA A 9 -16.16 -23.80 -4.51
C ALA A 9 -17.05 -22.72 -3.88
N SER A 10 -17.57 -23.01 -2.69
CA SER A 10 -18.12 -22.00 -1.80
C SER A 10 -17.23 -21.92 -0.56
N ASP A 11 -16.00 -21.43 -0.74
CA ASP A 11 -15.28 -20.88 0.42
C ASP A 11 -15.68 -19.41 0.52
N ASN A 12 -16.89 -19.22 1.04
CA ASN A 12 -17.48 -17.94 1.38
C ASN A 12 -16.84 -17.50 2.71
N SER A 13 -15.53 -17.26 2.72
CA SER A 13 -14.82 -16.92 3.95
C SER A 13 -14.89 -15.41 4.18
N ASP A 14 -16.05 -14.96 4.69
CA ASP A 14 -16.24 -13.62 5.29
C ASP A 14 -15.24 -13.35 6.44
N THR A 15 -14.52 -14.38 6.88
CA THR A 15 -13.42 -14.37 7.84
C THR A 15 -12.08 -14.71 7.15
N GLY A 16 -11.10 -13.81 7.23
CA GLY A 16 -9.70 -14.13 6.98
C GLY A 16 -9.26 -15.28 7.89
N ARG A 17 -8.35 -16.14 7.43
CA ARG A 17 -7.99 -17.39 8.14
C ARG A 17 -7.36 -17.15 9.52
N ASN A 18 -6.90 -15.92 9.81
CA ASN A 18 -6.38 -15.49 11.10
C ASN A 18 -7.39 -14.74 12.00
N GLY A 19 -8.70 -14.91 11.76
CA GLY A 19 -9.75 -14.50 12.70
C GLY A 19 -10.24 -13.06 12.57
N TYR A 20 -9.83 -12.33 11.54
CA TYR A 20 -10.40 -11.01 11.20
C TYR A 20 -11.46 -11.14 10.10
N SER A 21 -12.42 -10.22 10.01
CA SER A 21 -13.39 -10.22 8.91
C SER A 21 -12.93 -9.33 7.76
N ILE A 22 -12.75 -9.91 6.56
CA ILE A 22 -12.41 -9.19 5.34
C ILE A 22 -13.49 -8.15 5.02
N LYS A 23 -14.75 -8.54 5.21
CA LYS A 23 -15.90 -7.67 5.01
C LYS A 23 -15.88 -6.46 5.94
N ASP A 24 -15.59 -6.66 7.22
CA ASP A 24 -15.50 -5.56 8.18
C ASP A 24 -14.33 -4.62 7.87
N VAL A 25 -13.17 -5.18 7.49
CA VAL A 25 -12.01 -4.39 7.06
C VAL A 25 -12.34 -3.55 5.83
N ALA A 26 -12.93 -4.16 4.80
CA ALA A 26 -13.34 -3.47 3.58
C ALA A 26 -14.40 -2.39 3.86
N ALA A 27 -15.39 -2.69 4.72
CA ALA A 27 -16.43 -1.73 5.09
C ALA A 27 -15.85 -0.53 5.86
N ARG A 28 -14.92 -0.76 6.78
CA ARG A 28 -14.22 0.31 7.52
C ARG A 28 -13.39 1.19 6.57
N ALA A 29 -12.67 0.58 5.63
CA ALA A 29 -11.92 1.33 4.61
C ALA A 29 -12.84 2.15 3.69
N TYR A 30 -13.97 1.58 3.27
CA TYR A 30 -14.98 2.28 2.48
C TYR A 30 -15.54 3.48 3.25
N ALA A 31 -15.94 3.30 4.51
CA ALA A 31 -16.46 4.37 5.35
C ALA A 31 -15.43 5.48 5.61
N MET A 32 -14.16 5.11 5.81
CA MET A 32 -13.06 6.06 6.03
C MET A 32 -12.80 6.96 4.81
N THR A 33 -12.89 6.39 3.61
CA THR A 33 -12.62 7.10 2.34
C THR A 33 -13.84 7.82 1.78
N GLY A 34 -14.99 7.81 2.48
CA GLY A 34 -16.26 8.28 1.94
C GLY A 34 -16.70 7.51 0.68
N GLY A 35 -16.26 6.26 0.54
CA GLY A 35 -16.49 5.42 -0.64
C GLY A 35 -15.50 5.63 -1.79
N SER A 36 -14.48 6.47 -1.63
CA SER A 36 -13.48 6.76 -2.68
C SER A 36 -12.43 5.65 -2.86
N ILE A 37 -12.87 4.43 -3.15
CA ILE A 37 -12.03 3.25 -3.43
C ILE A 37 -12.52 2.48 -4.67
N SER A 38 -12.88 3.21 -5.72
CA SER A 38 -13.55 2.70 -6.92
C SER A 38 -12.80 1.63 -7.73
N THR A 39 -11.49 1.46 -7.50
CA THR A 39 -10.67 0.47 -8.21
C THR A 39 -10.66 -0.90 -7.55
N LEU A 40 -11.20 -1.06 -6.34
CA LEU A 40 -11.30 -2.35 -5.66
C LEU A 40 -12.67 -2.96 -5.97
N SER A 41 -12.70 -4.18 -6.49
CA SER A 41 -13.92 -4.91 -6.86
C SER A 41 -13.95 -6.34 -6.31
N SER A 42 -12.80 -6.94 -6.00
CA SER A 42 -12.72 -8.25 -5.34
C SER A 42 -11.53 -8.34 -4.39
N ILE A 43 -11.65 -9.21 -3.39
CA ILE A 43 -10.56 -9.68 -2.53
C ILE A 43 -10.53 -11.20 -2.67
N GLU A 44 -9.40 -11.76 -3.07
CA GLU A 44 -9.25 -13.16 -3.44
C GLU A 44 -8.17 -13.83 -2.60
N HIS A 45 -8.43 -15.05 -2.12
CA HIS A 45 -7.40 -15.90 -1.51
C HIS A 45 -6.75 -16.80 -2.56
N LYS A 46 -5.43 -16.81 -2.60
CA LYS A 46 -4.66 -17.72 -3.45
C LYS A 46 -3.54 -18.38 -2.65
N ASP A 47 -3.33 -19.66 -2.90
CA ASP A 47 -2.28 -20.41 -2.23
C ASP A 47 -0.90 -20.10 -2.82
N LYS A 48 0.12 -20.01 -1.95
CA LYS A 48 1.54 -19.88 -2.32
C LYS A 48 1.85 -18.65 -3.19
N VAL A 49 1.15 -17.55 -2.96
CA VAL A 49 1.45 -16.25 -3.59
C VAL A 49 1.75 -15.23 -2.51
N ARG A 50 2.57 -14.22 -2.83
CA ARG A 50 2.66 -13.03 -1.97
C ARG A 50 1.37 -12.23 -2.11
N ALA A 51 0.92 -11.56 -1.05
CA ALA A 51 -0.17 -10.59 -1.16
C ALA A 51 0.20 -9.43 -2.10
N TYR A 52 -0.77 -8.94 -2.87
CA TYR A 52 -0.62 -7.77 -3.73
C TYR A 52 -1.97 -7.15 -4.12
N ALA A 53 -1.97 -5.83 -4.30
CA ALA A 53 -3.02 -5.07 -4.97
C ALA A 53 -2.79 -5.02 -6.48
N SER A 54 -3.86 -5.16 -7.25
CA SER A 54 -3.82 -5.16 -8.71
C SER A 54 -4.82 -4.16 -9.28
N LYS A 55 -4.31 -3.02 -9.77
CA LYS A 55 -5.13 -1.99 -10.43
C LYS A 55 -5.86 -2.51 -11.67
N SER A 56 -5.19 -3.37 -12.47
CA SER A 56 -5.75 -3.87 -13.73
C SER A 56 -6.84 -4.91 -13.51
N GLN A 57 -6.66 -5.80 -12.53
CA GLN A 57 -7.66 -6.81 -12.16
C GLN A 57 -8.73 -6.26 -11.22
N LYS A 58 -8.52 -5.05 -10.68
CA LYS A 58 -9.38 -4.45 -9.65
C LYS A 58 -9.53 -5.34 -8.42
N ALA A 59 -8.45 -6.02 -8.06
CA ALA A 59 -8.48 -7.08 -7.07
C ALA A 59 -7.30 -6.97 -6.09
N ILE A 60 -7.54 -7.35 -4.85
CA ILE A 60 -6.50 -7.69 -3.89
C ILE A 60 -6.38 -9.21 -3.86
N VAL A 61 -5.15 -9.71 -3.97
CA VAL A 61 -4.85 -11.12 -3.75
C VAL A 61 -4.13 -11.24 -2.41
N ILE A 62 -4.60 -12.14 -1.56
CA ILE A 62 -4.00 -12.44 -0.26
C ILE A 62 -3.47 -13.88 -0.25
N GLU A 63 -2.33 -14.11 0.41
CA GLU A 63 -1.81 -15.46 0.60
C GLU A 63 -2.71 -16.26 1.53
N GLY A 64 -3.21 -17.41 1.06
CA GLY A 64 -4.11 -18.26 1.84
C GLY A 64 -3.51 -18.85 3.14
N ASN A 65 -2.20 -18.84 3.34
CA ASN A 65 -1.56 -19.53 4.48
C ASN A 65 -0.96 -18.60 5.54
N THR A 66 -0.71 -17.34 5.21
CA THR A 66 0.02 -16.39 6.08
C THR A 66 -0.70 -15.04 6.23
N ASP A 67 -1.94 -14.96 5.76
CA ASP A 67 -2.78 -13.77 5.76
C ASP A 67 -2.86 -13.10 7.14
N GLN A 68 -2.40 -11.86 7.25
CA GLN A 68 -2.54 -11.04 8.45
C GLN A 68 -3.37 -9.80 8.11
N GLU A 69 -4.26 -9.38 9.01
CA GLU A 69 -5.17 -8.24 8.79
C GLU A 69 -4.41 -7.00 8.30
N HIS A 70 -3.27 -6.69 8.91
CA HIS A 70 -2.43 -5.54 8.56
C HIS A 70 -1.95 -5.58 7.08
N VAL A 71 -1.77 -6.77 6.50
CA VAL A 71 -1.40 -6.94 5.08
C VAL A 71 -2.58 -6.58 4.20
N LEU A 72 -3.80 -7.00 4.55
CA LEU A 72 -4.99 -6.54 3.82
C LEU A 72 -5.13 -5.02 3.87
N TRP A 73 -4.93 -4.41 5.05
CA TRP A 73 -4.94 -2.94 5.17
C TRP A 73 -3.89 -2.27 4.27
N HIS A 74 -2.69 -2.85 4.17
CA HIS A 74 -1.64 -2.40 3.26
C HIS A 74 -2.11 -2.42 1.80
N GLU A 75 -2.65 -3.55 1.34
CA GLU A 75 -3.11 -3.69 -0.05
C GLU A 75 -4.34 -2.82 -0.37
N ILE A 76 -5.21 -2.59 0.61
CA ILE A 76 -6.31 -1.61 0.47
C ILE A 76 -5.75 -0.20 0.29
N GLY A 77 -4.67 0.17 1.00
CA GLY A 77 -4.03 1.47 0.82
C GLY A 77 -3.53 1.71 -0.61
N HIS A 78 -3.07 0.66 -1.30
CA HIS A 78 -2.78 0.74 -2.74
C HIS A 78 -4.02 0.99 -3.60
N HIS A 79 -5.18 0.41 -3.26
CA HIS A 79 -6.42 0.72 -3.98
C HIS A 79 -6.96 2.13 -3.71
N ILE A 80 -6.70 2.70 -2.53
CA ILE A 80 -7.03 4.10 -2.23
C ILE A 80 -6.27 5.03 -3.17
N GLU A 81 -4.95 4.89 -3.30
CA GLU A 81 -4.16 5.71 -4.22
C GLU A 81 -4.49 5.44 -5.70
N TYR A 82 -4.83 4.20 -6.08
CA TYR A 82 -5.21 3.88 -7.46
C TYR A 82 -6.48 4.60 -7.87
N SER A 83 -7.41 4.75 -6.93
CA SER A 83 -8.69 5.45 -7.10
C SER A 83 -8.52 6.97 -6.99
N ASN A 84 -7.52 7.43 -6.24
CA ASN A 84 -7.26 8.84 -5.95
C ASN A 84 -5.83 9.24 -6.32
N PRO A 85 -5.48 9.32 -7.62
CA PRO A 85 -4.08 9.52 -8.05
C PRO A 85 -3.47 10.86 -7.58
N HIS A 86 -4.29 11.87 -7.28
CA HIS A 86 -3.83 13.14 -6.72
C HIS A 86 -3.17 12.98 -5.33
N LEU A 87 -3.49 11.91 -4.59
CA LEU A 87 -2.86 11.60 -3.33
C LEU A 87 -1.36 11.31 -3.48
N LEU A 88 -0.90 10.79 -4.62
CA LEU A 88 0.52 10.57 -4.86
C LEU A 88 1.32 11.89 -4.82
N GLU A 89 0.74 13.00 -5.28
CA GLU A 89 1.38 14.31 -5.17
C GLU A 89 1.44 14.80 -3.72
N ARG A 90 0.42 14.49 -2.91
CA ARG A 90 0.43 14.78 -1.47
C ARG A 90 1.49 13.95 -0.74
N ALA A 91 1.61 12.67 -1.07
CA ALA A 91 2.64 11.80 -0.52
C ALA A 91 4.05 12.31 -0.85
N LYS A 92 4.29 12.80 -2.07
CA LYS A 92 5.55 13.48 -2.43
C LYS A 92 5.77 14.73 -1.58
N GLY A 93 4.74 15.55 -1.38
CA GLY A 93 4.78 16.72 -0.51
C GLY A 93 5.15 16.37 0.94
N PHE A 94 4.53 15.32 1.49
CA PHE A 94 4.84 14.78 2.81
C PHE A 94 6.30 14.34 2.92
N LEU A 95 6.80 13.54 1.98
CA LEU A 95 8.20 13.08 1.97
C LEU A 95 9.19 14.25 1.85
N LYS A 96 8.85 15.27 1.06
CA LYS A 96 9.67 16.48 0.93
C LYS A 96 9.75 17.25 2.24
N MET A 97 8.63 17.36 2.97
CA MET A 97 8.58 17.99 4.29
C MET A 97 9.45 17.21 5.29
N LYS A 98 9.27 15.90 5.39
CA LYS A 98 10.00 15.03 6.33
C LYS A 98 11.51 14.98 6.04
N ALA A 99 11.93 15.13 4.80
CA ALA A 99 13.35 15.18 4.43
C ALA A 99 14.08 16.48 4.86
N GLY A 100 13.38 17.49 5.41
CA GLY A 100 14.03 18.67 6.01
C GLY A 100 14.83 19.54 5.04
N GLY A 101 14.46 19.55 3.75
CA GLY A 101 15.01 20.47 2.74
C GLY A 101 16.05 19.87 1.78
N ARG A 102 16.78 18.80 2.17
CA ARG A 102 17.68 18.09 1.24
C ARG A 102 17.23 16.65 1.01
N LEU A 103 16.60 16.44 -0.14
CA LEU A 103 16.23 15.10 -0.59
C LEU A 103 17.48 14.28 -0.91
N THR A 104 17.62 13.16 -0.21
CA THR A 104 18.63 12.15 -0.50
C THR A 104 17.95 10.80 -0.66
N TYR A 105 18.49 10.01 -1.59
CA TYR A 105 17.91 8.74 -2.01
C TYR A 105 18.96 7.66 -1.91
N PHE A 106 18.55 6.44 -1.57
CA PHE A 106 19.37 5.26 -1.77
C PHE A 106 18.56 4.17 -2.45
N ASN A 107 19.21 3.43 -3.35
CA ASN A 107 18.58 2.31 -4.02
C ASN A 107 18.37 1.17 -3.00
N SER A 108 17.14 0.69 -2.89
CA SER A 108 16.75 -0.48 -2.07
C SER A 108 16.33 -1.67 -2.91
N GLY A 109 16.16 -1.46 -4.22
CA GLY A 109 15.81 -2.48 -5.18
C GLY A 109 16.98 -3.41 -5.49
N GLY A 110 16.64 -4.64 -5.85
CA GLY A 110 17.58 -5.56 -6.48
C GLY A 110 17.98 -5.11 -7.89
N ARG A 111 18.83 -5.91 -8.54
CA ARG A 111 19.21 -5.69 -9.94
C ARG A 111 17.96 -5.56 -10.82
N GLY A 112 17.95 -4.57 -11.71
CA GLY A 112 16.81 -4.30 -12.60
C GLY A 112 15.65 -3.52 -11.95
N LYS A 113 15.66 -3.29 -10.64
CA LYS A 113 14.55 -2.63 -9.93
C LYS A 113 14.89 -1.19 -9.58
N ALA A 114 14.03 -0.26 -9.98
CA ALA A 114 14.18 1.16 -9.73
C ALA A 114 13.46 1.58 -8.44
N GLU A 115 13.78 0.89 -7.34
CA GLU A 115 13.16 1.09 -6.02
C GLU A 115 14.12 1.87 -5.12
N TYR A 116 13.67 3.00 -4.58
CA TYR A 116 14.49 3.89 -3.78
C TYR A 116 13.80 4.24 -2.48
N ILE A 117 14.60 4.57 -1.47
CA ILE A 117 14.11 5.10 -0.20
C ILE A 117 14.51 6.57 -0.13
N VAL A 118 13.56 7.44 0.19
CA VAL A 118 13.84 8.82 0.57
C VAL A 118 14.31 8.84 2.02
N ARG A 119 15.49 9.38 2.30
CA ARG A 119 15.96 9.53 3.69
C ARG A 119 15.17 10.64 4.36
N ALA A 120 14.16 10.25 5.14
CA ALA A 120 13.20 11.15 5.76
C ALA A 120 13.06 10.95 7.28
N GLY A 121 13.97 10.18 7.90
CA GLY A 121 14.00 9.97 9.35
C GLY A 121 12.83 9.14 9.91
N MET A 122 12.15 8.38 9.06
CA MET A 122 10.98 7.58 9.44
C MET A 122 11.37 6.32 10.24
N SER A 123 10.50 5.88 11.14
CA SER A 123 10.64 4.63 11.91
C SER A 123 10.77 3.37 11.03
N SER A 124 10.23 3.42 9.81
CA SER A 124 10.42 2.39 8.78
C SER A 124 10.79 3.03 7.45
N ASN A 125 11.87 2.53 6.84
CA ASN A 125 12.26 2.90 5.47
C ASN A 125 11.15 2.61 4.46
N TYR A 126 10.30 1.61 4.72
CA TYR A 126 9.26 1.23 3.78
C TYR A 126 8.24 2.35 3.58
N MET A 127 7.99 3.18 4.60
CA MET A 127 7.11 4.36 4.55
C MET A 127 7.59 5.45 3.59
N SER A 128 8.87 5.45 3.24
CA SER A 128 9.47 6.44 2.33
C SER A 128 10.00 5.82 1.03
N LYS A 129 9.55 4.59 0.73
CA LYS A 129 9.89 3.90 -0.50
C LYS A 129 9.13 4.49 -1.68
N ILE A 130 9.87 4.68 -2.77
CA ILE A 130 9.38 5.20 -4.04
C ILE A 130 9.80 4.29 -5.19
N TYR A 131 8.97 4.25 -6.21
CA TYR A 131 9.20 3.52 -7.45
C TYR A 131 9.44 4.54 -8.56
N MET A 132 10.65 4.54 -9.12
CA MET A 132 10.99 5.41 -10.24
C MET A 132 10.47 4.80 -11.55
N GLU A 133 10.05 5.64 -12.49
CA GLU A 133 9.71 5.21 -13.86
C GLU A 133 10.95 4.83 -14.70
N GLY A 134 12.14 5.10 -14.14
CA GLY A 134 13.42 4.85 -14.77
C GLY A 134 13.83 3.37 -14.86
N ARG A 135 14.79 3.08 -15.72
CA ARG A 135 15.40 1.74 -15.85
C ARG A 135 16.65 1.63 -14.99
N VAL A 136 16.80 0.48 -14.33
CA VAL A 136 18.04 0.05 -13.66
C VAL A 136 18.56 -1.17 -14.42
N SER A 137 19.89 -1.25 -14.60
CA SER A 137 20.51 -2.38 -15.28
C SER A 137 20.31 -3.67 -14.50
N ALA A 138 19.80 -4.71 -15.17
CA ALA A 138 19.73 -6.05 -14.61
C ALA A 138 21.12 -6.70 -14.44
N ALA A 139 22.11 -6.27 -15.23
CA ALA A 139 23.47 -6.82 -15.16
C ALA A 139 24.32 -6.14 -14.08
N SER A 140 24.30 -4.81 -14.02
CA SER A 140 25.22 -4.02 -13.19
C SER A 140 24.55 -3.31 -12.00
N GLY A 141 23.21 -3.28 -11.93
CA GLY A 141 22.48 -2.51 -10.91
C GLY A 141 22.62 -0.98 -11.06
N ARG A 142 23.31 -0.50 -12.10
CA ARG A 142 23.47 0.93 -12.38
C ARG A 142 22.16 1.53 -12.88
N VAL A 143 21.89 2.77 -12.50
CA VAL A 143 20.77 3.56 -13.04
C VAL A 143 21.05 3.84 -14.51
N LEU A 144 20.15 3.43 -15.40
CA LEU A 144 20.26 3.61 -16.86
C LEU A 144 19.46 4.83 -17.35
N SER A 145 18.91 5.61 -16.41
CA SER A 145 17.96 6.69 -16.68
C SER A 145 18.23 7.88 -15.75
N LYS A 146 17.28 8.82 -15.65
CA LYS A 146 17.41 10.03 -14.82
C LYS A 146 17.70 9.70 -13.36
N ALA A 147 18.41 10.61 -12.69
CA ALA A 147 18.66 10.52 -11.25
C ALA A 147 17.34 10.42 -10.45
N PRO A 148 17.34 9.74 -9.29
CA PRO A 148 16.17 9.67 -8.42
C PRO A 148 15.64 11.05 -8.06
N SER A 149 14.33 11.23 -8.19
CA SER A 149 13.64 12.49 -7.90
C SER A 149 12.17 12.22 -7.61
N LEU A 150 11.63 12.90 -6.58
CA LEU A 150 10.21 12.87 -6.26
C LEU A 150 9.31 13.31 -7.43
N ASN A 151 9.83 14.09 -8.38
CA ASN A 151 9.05 14.55 -9.53
C ASN A 151 8.75 13.43 -10.55
N ASN A 152 9.55 12.35 -10.57
CA ASN A 152 9.43 11.26 -11.57
C ASN A 152 9.28 9.88 -10.90
N CYS A 153 8.50 9.83 -9.82
CA CYS A 153 8.29 8.60 -9.07
C CYS A 153 6.82 8.41 -8.70
N ARG A 154 6.51 7.18 -8.28
CA ARG A 154 5.30 6.84 -7.54
C ARG A 154 5.68 6.56 -6.09
N SER A 155 5.10 7.29 -5.16
CA SER A 155 5.34 7.17 -3.71
C SER A 155 4.24 6.33 -3.06
N THR A 156 4.09 5.11 -3.56
CA THR A 156 2.90 4.30 -3.29
C THR A 156 2.88 3.72 -1.88
N GLU A 157 4.05 3.54 -1.29
CA GLU A 157 4.16 2.97 0.05
C GLU A 157 3.73 3.93 1.16
N VAL A 158 3.59 5.23 0.89
CA VAL A 158 3.17 6.19 1.91
C VAL A 158 1.74 5.85 2.41
N PHE A 159 0.80 5.63 1.49
CA PHE A 159 -0.59 5.35 1.85
C PHE A 159 -0.82 3.91 2.28
N SER A 160 -0.17 2.92 1.63
CA SER A 160 -0.26 1.52 2.06
C SER A 160 0.31 1.33 3.47
N MET A 161 1.43 1.97 3.80
CA MET A 161 1.97 1.93 5.15
C MET A 161 1.12 2.70 6.16
N ALA A 162 0.56 3.85 5.81
CA ALA A 162 -0.32 4.58 6.72
C ALA A 162 -1.57 3.78 7.07
N MET A 163 -2.16 3.08 6.09
CA MET A 163 -3.28 2.17 6.31
C MET A 163 -2.90 0.99 7.19
N GLN A 164 -1.72 0.41 6.98
CA GLN A 164 -1.21 -0.64 7.84
C GLN A 164 -1.02 -0.15 9.28
N LEU A 165 -0.45 1.05 9.49
CA LEU A 165 -0.32 1.66 10.81
C LEU A 165 -1.67 1.88 11.47
N TYR A 166 -2.66 2.39 10.73
CA TYR A 166 -4.01 2.62 11.26
C TYR A 166 -4.64 1.33 11.83
N ALA A 167 -4.30 0.19 11.26
CA ALA A 167 -4.81 -1.11 11.68
C ALA A 167 -3.97 -1.83 12.74
N ASP A 168 -2.75 -1.36 13.00
CA ASP A 168 -1.81 -1.96 13.94
C ASP A 168 -1.46 -0.95 15.04
N PRO A 169 -2.13 -1.03 16.22
CA PRO A 169 -1.92 -0.09 17.32
C PRO A 169 -0.47 -0.01 17.81
N ASP A 170 0.27 -1.12 17.78
CA ASP A 170 1.67 -1.15 18.24
C ASP A 170 2.58 -0.45 17.23
N ALA A 171 2.35 -0.67 15.93
CA ALA A 171 3.07 0.04 14.88
C ALA A 171 2.71 1.54 14.87
N ALA A 172 1.43 1.87 15.07
CA ALA A 172 0.96 3.25 15.21
C ALA A 172 1.65 3.96 16.37
N ALA A 173 1.70 3.33 17.55
CA ALA A 173 2.36 3.88 18.73
C ALA A 173 3.85 4.17 18.45
N LYS A 174 4.56 3.24 17.82
CA LYS A 174 5.97 3.45 17.43
C LYS A 174 6.12 4.61 16.45
N SER A 175 5.20 4.76 15.50
CA SER A 175 5.23 5.84 14.52
C SER A 175 5.02 7.21 15.17
N VAL A 176 4.07 7.31 16.09
CA VAL A 176 3.79 8.52 16.89
C VAL A 176 4.97 8.88 17.78
N LEU A 177 5.54 7.90 18.50
CA LEU A 177 6.69 8.13 19.38
C LEU A 177 7.96 8.58 18.64
N ASN A 178 8.09 8.21 17.36
CA ASN A 178 9.20 8.63 16.50
C ASN A 178 8.93 9.92 15.72
N ASP A 179 7.78 10.57 15.94
CA ASP A 179 7.36 11.77 15.19
C ASP A 179 7.38 11.54 13.67
N ASP A 180 6.91 10.38 13.20
CA ASP A 180 6.86 10.10 11.76
C ASP A 180 5.89 11.05 11.03
N GLY A 181 4.78 11.44 11.68
CA GLY A 181 3.72 12.29 11.12
C GLY A 181 2.85 11.61 10.06
N LEU A 182 3.04 10.30 9.82
CA LEU A 182 2.40 9.57 8.73
C LEU A 182 0.90 9.35 8.97
N LEU A 183 0.51 9.06 10.21
CA LEU A 183 -0.90 8.85 10.58
C LEU A 183 -1.69 10.16 10.47
N GLU A 184 -1.14 11.27 10.95
CA GLU A 184 -1.75 12.60 10.89
C GLU A 184 -1.94 13.06 9.44
N PHE A 185 -0.90 12.89 8.62
CA PHE A 185 -0.97 13.14 7.17
C PHE A 185 -2.08 12.32 6.50
N PHE A 186 -2.13 11.03 6.82
CA PHE A 186 -3.11 10.10 6.27
C PHE A 186 -4.55 10.46 6.68
N LEU A 187 -4.80 10.68 7.96
CA LEU A 187 -6.12 11.06 8.48
C LEU A 187 -6.61 12.38 7.86
N GLY A 188 -5.70 13.35 7.65
CA GLY A 188 -6.02 14.58 6.94
C GLY A 188 -6.47 14.35 5.49
N CYS A 189 -5.78 13.46 4.77
CA CYS A 189 -6.17 13.09 3.41
C CYS A 189 -7.50 12.32 3.38
N MET A 190 -7.74 11.41 4.31
CA MET A 190 -8.99 10.64 4.38
C MET A 190 -10.19 11.54 4.71
N LYS A 191 -10.00 12.50 5.61
CA LYS A 191 -11.02 13.52 5.91
C LYS A 191 -11.39 14.31 4.65
N GLU A 192 -10.40 14.74 3.88
CA GLU A 192 -10.66 15.46 2.62
C GLU A 192 -11.45 14.61 1.62
N LEU A 193 -11.07 13.33 1.43
CA LEU A 193 -11.83 12.42 0.56
C LEU A 193 -13.28 12.27 1.01
N LYS A 194 -13.49 12.17 2.33
CA LYS A 194 -14.82 12.04 2.91
C LYS A 194 -15.65 13.31 2.75
N ASP A 195 -15.05 14.48 2.92
CA ASP A 195 -15.74 15.78 2.81
C ASP A 195 -16.01 16.16 1.33
N ALA A 196 -15.34 15.54 0.37
CA ALA A 196 -15.53 15.75 -1.06
C ALA A 196 -16.72 14.96 -1.66
N ASN A 197 -17.30 14.03 -0.89
CA ASN A 197 -18.45 13.18 -1.26
C ASN A 197 -19.68 13.51 -0.41
#